data_AF-B2TIA7-F1
#
_entry.id   AF-B2TIA7-F1
#
_cell.length_a   1.000
_cell.length_b   1.000
_cell.length_c   1.000
_cell.angle_alpha   90.00
_cell.angle_beta   90.00
_cell.angle_gamma   90.00
#
_symmetry.space_group_name_H-M   'P 1'
#
loop_
_entity.id
_entity.type
_entity.pdbx_description
1 polymer ?
#
loop_
_entity_poly.entity_id
_entity_poly.type
_entity_poly.pdbx_seq_one_letter_code
_entity_poly.pdbx_strand_id
1 'polypeptide(L)'
;MGNKLIWNYDKKIVYGRKSDFKSKLDFINAVKYEHKQMTKYDCYIDNITLKVYIITEEGLEKNTFIPISNTDIDIATIYCCNFYTMEGLSGN
;
A
#
# COMPACT_ATOMS: atom_id res chain seq x y z
N MET A 1 -13.40 -11.03 -1.74
CA MET A 1 -12.19 -10.99 -0.89
C MET A 1 -11.71 -9.56 -0.90
N GLY A 2 -11.66 -8.91 0.26
CA GLY A 2 -11.38 -7.47 0.36
C GLY A 2 -9.99 -7.13 -0.16
N ASN A 3 -9.87 -5.98 -0.80
CA ASN A 3 -8.60 -5.48 -1.32
C ASN A 3 -7.59 -5.41 -0.17
N LYS A 4 -6.42 -6.06 -0.30
CA LYS A 4 -5.46 -6.12 0.81
C LYS A 4 -4.54 -4.90 0.75
N LEU A 5 -4.80 -3.91 1.60
CA LEU A 5 -3.91 -2.78 1.82
C LEU A 5 -2.84 -3.14 2.85
N ILE A 6 -1.62 -2.67 2.63
CA ILE A 6 -0.49 -2.84 3.55
C ILE A 6 -0.09 -1.45 4.02
N TRP A 7 -0.27 -1.19 5.31
CA TRP A 7 -0.01 0.11 5.92
C TRP A 7 1.36 0.15 6.58
N ASN A 8 2.13 1.19 6.28
CA ASN A 8 3.31 1.57 7.04
C ASN A 8 3.05 2.94 7.69
N TYR A 9 2.50 2.91 8.90
CA TYR A 9 2.08 4.12 9.63
C TYR A 9 3.27 5.02 9.98
N ASP A 10 4.40 4.44 10.38
CA ASP A 10 5.61 5.20 10.74
C ASP A 10 6.13 6.03 9.55
N LYS A 11 6.11 5.45 8.35
CA LYS A 11 6.53 6.13 7.12
C LYS A 11 5.41 6.90 6.43
N LYS A 12 4.18 6.81 6.94
CA LYS A 12 2.96 7.40 6.34
C LYS A 12 2.72 6.95 4.90
N ILE A 13 3.00 5.68 4.60
CA ILE A 13 2.84 5.09 3.28
C ILE A 13 1.85 3.93 3.34
N VAL A 14 1.04 3.79 2.28
CA VAL A 14 0.20 2.62 2.07
C VAL A 14 0.46 2.01 0.70
N TYR A 15 0.41 0.68 0.67
CA TYR A 15 0.62 -0.13 -0.53
C TYR A 15 -0.62 -0.96 -0.85
N GLY A 16 -0.83 -1.24 -2.14
CA GLY A 16 -1.85 -2.18 -2.60
C GLY A 16 -1.49 -2.80 -3.94
N ARG A 17 -1.71 -4.12 -4.10
CA ARG A 17 -1.43 -4.82 -5.36
C ARG A 17 -2.35 -4.31 -6.46
N LYS A 18 -1.80 -3.99 -7.63
CA LYS A 18 -2.60 -3.46 -8.77
C LYS A 18 -3.70 -4.42 -9.23
N SER A 19 -3.50 -5.73 -9.06
CA SER A 19 -4.47 -6.79 -9.36
C SER A 19 -5.75 -6.66 -8.53
N ASP A 20 -5.66 -6.09 -7.33
CA ASP A 20 -6.76 -6.05 -6.36
C ASP A 20 -7.68 -4.84 -6.61
N PHE A 21 -7.29 -3.92 -7.52
CA PHE A 21 -8.04 -2.69 -7.78
C PHE A 21 -8.37 -2.56 -9.26
N LYS A 22 -9.64 -2.26 -9.54
CA LYS A 22 -10.13 -2.02 -10.90
C LYS A 22 -9.46 -0.80 -11.53
N SER A 23 -9.18 0.23 -10.72
CA SER A 23 -8.59 1.49 -11.17
C SER A 23 -7.76 2.16 -10.07
N LYS A 24 -7.08 3.26 -10.42
CA LYS A 24 -6.40 4.11 -9.43
C LYS A 24 -7.40 4.73 -8.44
N LEU A 25 -8.59 5.12 -8.93
CA LEU A 25 -9.64 5.69 -8.07
C LEU A 25 -10.18 4.65 -7.08
N ASP A 26 -10.34 3.41 -7.52
CA ASP A 26 -10.74 2.28 -6.67
C ASP A 26 -9.74 2.06 -5.52
N PHE A 27 -8.43 2.13 -5.82
CA PHE A 27 -7.37 2.11 -4.80
C PHE A 27 -7.48 3.27 -3.79
N ILE A 28 -7.61 4.51 -4.27
CA ILE A 28 -7.76 5.70 -3.41
C ILE A 28 -8.97 5.55 -2.48
N ASN A 29 -10.10 5.09 -3.02
CA ASN A 29 -11.33 4.93 -2.24
C ASN A 29 -11.18 3.83 -1.18
N ALA A 30 -10.54 2.71 -1.51
CA ALA A 30 -10.23 1.67 -0.55
C ALA A 30 -9.34 2.19 0.60
N VAL A 31 -8.29 2.95 0.28
CA VAL A 31 -7.38 3.56 1.27
C VAL A 31 -8.15 4.48 2.22
N LYS A 32 -8.96 5.40 1.68
CA LYS A 32 -9.77 6.32 2.49
C LYS A 32 -10.78 5.58 3.37
N TYR A 33 -11.44 4.57 2.80
CA TYR A 33 -12.42 3.77 3.52
C TYR A 33 -11.80 3.03 4.69
N GLU A 34 -10.72 2.27 4.44
CA GLU A 34 -10.07 1.45 5.47
C GLU A 34 -9.45 2.34 6.57
N HIS A 35 -8.80 3.44 6.20
CA HIS A 35 -8.26 4.40 7.16
C HIS A 35 -9.35 4.91 8.11
N LYS A 36 -10.49 5.37 7.56
CA LYS A 36 -11.61 5.88 8.35
C LYS A 36 -12.19 4.84 9.30
N GLN A 37 -12.24 3.58 8.89
CA GLN A 37 -12.71 2.50 9.78
C GLN A 37 -11.76 2.30 10.97
N MET A 38 -10.44 2.38 10.74
CA MET A 38 -9.39 2.17 11.73
C MET A 38 -9.22 3.36 12.69
N THR A 39 -9.23 4.60 12.18
CA THR A 39 -8.89 5.80 12.97
C THR A 39 -10.10 6.67 13.33
N LYS A 40 -11.25 6.46 12.68
CA LYS A 40 -12.44 7.35 12.70
C LYS A 40 -12.25 8.70 12.01
N TYR A 41 -11.08 8.99 11.45
CA TYR A 41 -10.78 10.23 10.74
C TYR A 41 -10.70 10.02 9.24
N ASP A 42 -10.99 11.08 8.49
CA ASP A 42 -10.71 11.11 7.05
C ASP A 42 -9.20 11.27 6.81
N CYS A 43 -8.75 10.94 5.60
CA CYS A 43 -7.36 11.15 5.19
C CYS A 43 -7.23 11.82 3.83
N TYR A 44 -6.14 12.57 3.69
CA TYR A 44 -5.64 13.06 2.42
C TYR A 44 -4.63 12.05 1.83
N ILE A 45 -4.64 11.89 0.50
CA ILE A 45 -3.73 11.01 -0.22
C ILE A 45 -2.92 11.85 -1.21
N ASP A 46 -1.62 11.59 -1.25
CA ASP A 46 -0.68 12.27 -2.15
C ASP A 46 0.35 11.29 -2.75
N ASN A 47 1.10 11.72 -3.77
CA ASN A 47 2.22 11.00 -4.37
C ASN A 47 1.89 9.56 -4.80
N ILE A 48 0.72 9.37 -5.42
CA ILE A 48 0.31 8.04 -5.87
C ILE A 48 1.16 7.62 -7.06
N THR A 49 1.93 6.55 -6.87
CA THR A 49 2.77 5.91 -7.88
C THR A 49 2.31 4.48 -8.15
N LEU A 50 2.66 3.99 -9.34
CA LEU A 50 2.45 2.60 -9.76
C LEU A 50 3.79 2.08 -10.29
N LYS A 51 4.41 1.14 -9.59
CA LYS A 51 5.74 0.61 -9.96
C LYS A 51 5.78 -0.90 -9.69
N VAL A 52 6.76 -1.57 -10.28
CA VAL A 52 7.06 -2.97 -9.97
C VAL A 52 7.90 -3.02 -8.69
N TYR A 53 7.50 -3.86 -7.75
CA TYR A 53 8.20 -4.09 -6.49
C TYR A 53 8.57 -5.56 -6.36
N ILE A 54 9.66 -5.79 -5.63
CA ILE A 54 10.02 -7.10 -5.09
C ILE A 54 9.44 -7.15 -3.67
N ILE A 55 8.67 -8.20 -3.39
CA ILE A 55 8.05 -8.48 -2.09
C ILE A 55 8.64 -9.79 -1.60
N THR A 56 9.17 -9.78 -0.39
CA THR A 56 9.78 -10.95 0.25
C THR A 56 9.68 -10.76 1.76
N GLU A 57 9.61 -11.85 2.49
CA GLU A 57 9.61 -11.88 3.95
C GLU A 57 11.00 -11.58 4.51
N GLU A 58 12.05 -12.02 3.81
CA GLU A 58 13.44 -11.84 4.19
C GLU A 58 14.18 -10.86 3.26
N GLY A 59 15.27 -10.28 3.75
CA GLY A 59 16.12 -9.44 2.91
C GLY A 59 16.81 -10.26 1.82
N LEU A 60 16.94 -9.70 0.61
CA LEU A 60 17.75 -10.32 -0.43
C LEU A 60 19.24 -10.06 -0.19
N GLU A 61 20.00 -11.13 0.00
CA GLU A 61 21.45 -11.06 0.05
C GLU A 61 22.04 -10.52 -1.27
N LYS A 62 23.16 -9.81 -1.14
CA LYS A 62 23.87 -9.27 -2.31
C LYS A 62 24.45 -10.43 -3.13
N ASN A 63 24.37 -10.31 -4.45
CA ASN A 63 24.90 -11.30 -5.40
C ASN A 63 24.25 -12.70 -5.34
N THR A 64 23.00 -12.80 -4.88
CA THR A 64 22.26 -14.07 -4.88
C THR A 64 21.70 -14.39 -6.26
N PHE A 65 21.94 -15.63 -6.72
CA PHE A 65 21.40 -16.16 -7.99
C PHE A 65 20.61 -17.44 -7.69
N ILE A 66 19.31 -17.28 -7.43
CA ILE A 66 18.39 -18.38 -7.15
C ILE A 66 17.15 -18.22 -8.05
N PRO A 67 16.61 -19.30 -8.63
CA PRO A 67 15.34 -19.23 -9.35
C PRO A 67 14.21 -18.75 -8.44
N ILE A 68 13.34 -17.86 -8.95
CA ILE A 68 12.19 -17.33 -8.20
C ILE A 68 11.31 -18.45 -7.62
N SER A 69 11.17 -19.56 -8.36
CA SER A 69 10.40 -20.74 -7.93
C SER A 69 10.89 -21.37 -6.63
N ASN A 70 12.12 -21.07 -6.21
CA ASN A 70 12.75 -21.61 -5.01
C ASN A 70 12.80 -20.56 -3.89
N THR A 71 12.09 -19.44 -4.04
CA THR A 71 12.06 -18.33 -3.09
C THR A 71 10.63 -17.98 -2.71
N ASP A 72 10.49 -17.22 -1.63
CA ASP A 72 9.28 -16.52 -1.22
C ASP A 72 9.06 -15.20 -1.99
N ILE A 73 9.96 -14.86 -2.91
CA ILE A 73 9.92 -13.60 -3.66
C ILE A 73 8.70 -13.58 -4.57
N ASP A 74 7.92 -12.50 -4.43
CA ASP A 74 6.88 -12.12 -5.37
C ASP A 74 7.23 -10.80 -6.06
N ILE A 75 7.04 -10.77 -7.38
CA ILE A 75 7.27 -9.58 -8.20
C ILE A 75 5.92 -9.09 -8.70
N ALA A 76 5.48 -7.95 -8.19
CA ALA A 76 4.15 -7.43 -8.48
C ALA A 76 4.16 -5.93 -8.77
N THR A 77 3.19 -5.50 -9.58
CA THR A 77 2.92 -4.08 -9.79
C THR A 77 2.08 -3.56 -8.62
N ILE A 78 2.61 -2.60 -7.88
CA ILE A 78 2.05 -2.10 -6.62
C ILE A 78 1.72 -0.61 -6.74
N TYR A 79 0.50 -0.24 -6.32
CA TYR A 79 0.19 1.14 -5.98
C TYR A 79 0.85 1.50 -4.65
N CYS A 80 1.47 2.67 -4.60
CA CYS A 80 2.07 3.24 -3.39
C CYS A 80 1.68 4.71 -3.30
N CYS A 81 1.25 5.16 -2.13
CA CYS A 81 0.97 6.57 -1.89
C CYS A 81 1.25 6.98 -0.45
N ASN A 82 1.39 8.28 -0.25
CA ASN A 82 1.45 8.88 1.08
C ASN A 82 0.02 9.13 1.57
N PHE A 83 -0.19 9.01 2.88
CA PHE A 83 -1.46 9.38 3.51
C PHE A 83 -1.24 10.30 4.72
N TYR A 84 -2.23 11.16 4.96
CA TYR A 84 -2.21 12.10 6.09
C TYR A 84 -3.59 12.12 6.75
N THR A 85 -3.64 11.72 8.01
CA THR A 85 -4.85 11.72 8.82
C THR A 85 -5.29 13.15 9.11
N MET A 86 -6.58 13.42 8.94
CA MET A 86 -7.21 14.70 9.25
C MET A 86 -7.82 14.64 10.67
N GLU A 87 -6.95 14.50 11.68
CA GLU A 87 -7.35 14.64 13.08
C GLU A 87 -7.65 16.12 13.37
N GLY A 88 -8.86 16.42 13.88
CA GLY A 88 -9.20 17.76 14.36
C GLY A 88 -9.88 18.72 13.36
N LEU A 89 -10.35 18.26 12.20
CA LEU A 89 -11.22 19.06 11.31
C LEU A 89 -12.72 18.91 11.62
N SER A 90 -13.08 18.07 12.59
CA SER A 90 -14.43 18.00 13.16
C SER A 90 -14.59 19.03 14.27
N GLY A 91 -14.73 20.32 13.92
CA GLY A 91 -15.03 21.37 14.90
C GLY A 91 -14.49 22.75 14.55
N ASN A 92 -15.25 23.47 13.71
CA ASN A 92 -15.68 24.85 13.93
C ASN A 92 -16.84 25.16 12.98
#